data_AF-A0A523XWL7-F1
#
_entry.id   AF-A0A523XWL7-F1
#
_cell.length_a   1.000
_cell.length_b   1.000
_cell.length_c   1.000
_cell.angle_alpha   90.00
_cell.angle_beta   90.00
_cell.angle_gamma   90.00
#
_symmetry.space_group_name_H-M   'P 1'
#
loop_
_entity.id
_entity.type
_entity.pdbx_description
1 polymer ?
#
loop_
_entity_poly.entity_id
_entity_poly.type
_entity_poly.pdbx_seq_one_letter_code
_entity_poly.pdbx_strand_id
1 'polypeptide(L)'
;MADSANVMTTLEVEEEKVEALELDTAEKLLLSLSRAITNMRFYLPNSPLVRSSKIEFYEEMTDFLKRWDKMSFEVTDEALTYKGNPVYQIDEKANSFAFIFYRDGVRRITFHEGLSSEEVNTFLDIICEAVKSSEEEADIVSLLWSGNFINIDYVAIQAFIESEGGVQGLEEVEETLVHVGNEP
;
A
#
# COMPACT_ATOMS: atom_id res chain seq x y z
N MET A 1 -35.69 15.05 30.13
CA MET A 1 -34.99 13.78 30.45
C MET A 1 -35.03 12.76 29.31
N ALA A 2 -35.56 13.06 28.12
CA ALA A 2 -35.64 12.12 26.98
C ALA A 2 -34.66 12.42 25.83
N ASP A 3 -33.78 13.40 25.97
CA ASP A 3 -32.94 13.89 24.85
C ASP A 3 -31.61 13.13 24.72
N SER A 4 -31.09 12.55 25.80
CA SER A 4 -29.76 11.94 25.81
C SER A 4 -29.69 10.58 25.10
N ALA A 5 -30.80 9.85 25.00
CA ALA A 5 -30.83 8.55 24.31
C ALA A 5 -30.89 8.71 22.77
N ASN A 6 -31.53 9.76 22.27
CA ASN A 6 -31.68 9.98 20.83
C ASN A 6 -30.41 10.57 20.19
N VAL A 7 -29.62 11.33 20.97
CA VAL A 7 -28.33 11.88 20.53
C VAL A 7 -27.26 10.79 20.45
N MET A 8 -27.19 9.86 21.41
CA MET A 8 -26.23 8.75 21.38
C MET A 8 -26.44 7.84 20.15
N THR A 9 -27.68 7.47 19.84
CA THR A 9 -27.99 6.66 18.65
C THR A 9 -27.73 7.40 17.33
N THR A 10 -27.76 8.73 17.31
CA THR A 10 -27.47 9.51 16.09
C THR A 10 -25.97 9.56 15.81
N LEU A 11 -25.14 9.70 16.84
CA LEU A 11 -23.67 9.74 16.70
C LEU A 11 -23.10 8.39 16.24
N GLU A 12 -23.60 7.28 16.80
CA GLU A 12 -23.18 5.91 16.40
C GLU A 12 -23.48 5.62 14.92
N VAL A 13 -24.62 6.10 14.41
CA VAL A 13 -25.01 5.92 12.99
C VAL A 13 -24.20 6.81 12.04
N GLU A 14 -23.70 7.97 12.50
CA GLU A 14 -22.82 8.82 11.70
C GLU A 14 -21.40 8.26 11.63
N GLU A 15 -20.87 7.72 12.73
CA GLU A 15 -19.57 7.04 12.75
C GLU A 15 -19.54 5.82 11.81
N GLU A 16 -20.55 4.95 11.89
CA GLU A 16 -20.65 3.75 11.03
C GLU A 16 -20.70 4.12 9.54
N LYS A 17 -21.36 5.23 9.19
CA LYS A 17 -21.39 5.74 7.82
C LYS A 17 -20.05 6.29 7.36
N VAL A 18 -19.30 6.95 8.24
CA VAL A 18 -17.97 7.46 7.92
C VAL A 18 -17.00 6.31 7.68
N GLU A 19 -17.04 5.28 8.53
CA GLU A 19 -16.22 4.07 8.37
C GLU A 19 -16.54 3.31 7.09
N ALA A 20 -17.84 3.12 6.79
CA ALA A 20 -18.25 2.47 5.54
C ALA A 20 -17.80 3.25 4.29
N LEU A 21 -17.85 4.58 4.35
CA LEU A 21 -17.39 5.44 3.26
C LEU A 21 -15.87 5.40 3.10
N GLU A 22 -15.12 5.39 4.20
CA GLU A 22 -13.67 5.25 4.19
C GLU A 22 -13.25 3.92 3.55
N LEU A 23 -13.91 2.82 3.94
CA LEU A 23 -13.64 1.50 3.39
C LEU A 23 -13.93 1.42 1.88
N ASP A 24 -15.10 1.92 1.44
CA ASP A 24 -15.46 1.99 0.01
C ASP A 24 -14.47 2.85 -0.79
N THR A 25 -13.96 3.94 -0.19
CA THR A 25 -12.96 4.79 -0.84
C THR A 25 -11.60 4.08 -0.92
N ALA A 26 -11.20 3.36 0.12
CA ALA A 26 -9.97 2.56 0.14
C ALA A 26 -9.98 1.43 -0.90
N GLU A 27 -11.11 0.74 -1.07
CA GLU A 27 -11.30 -0.26 -2.12
C GLU A 27 -11.12 0.35 -3.52
N LYS A 28 -11.80 1.47 -3.79
CA LYS A 28 -11.67 2.20 -5.08
C LYS A 28 -10.23 2.63 -5.36
N LEU A 29 -9.50 3.07 -4.35
CA LEU A 29 -8.09 3.45 -4.47
C LEU A 29 -7.20 2.30 -4.88
N LEU A 30 -7.36 1.11 -4.28
CA LEU A 30 -6.56 -0.06 -4.64
C LEU A 30 -6.93 -0.59 -6.04
N LEU A 31 -8.18 -0.48 -6.45
CA LEU A 31 -8.59 -0.75 -7.83
C LEU A 31 -7.96 0.26 -8.80
N SER A 32 -7.89 1.53 -8.44
CA SER A 32 -7.24 2.58 -9.23
C SER A 32 -5.73 2.35 -9.35
N LEU A 33 -5.07 1.93 -8.26
CA LEU A 33 -3.67 1.49 -8.26
C LEU A 33 -3.44 0.33 -9.23
N SER A 34 -4.24 -0.73 -9.11
CA SER A 34 -4.19 -1.89 -10.01
C SER A 34 -4.34 -1.49 -11.47
N ARG A 35 -5.27 -0.57 -11.76
CA ARG A 35 -5.51 -0.03 -13.11
C ARG A 35 -4.31 0.79 -13.61
N ALA A 36 -3.71 1.63 -12.78
CA ALA A 36 -2.53 2.42 -13.13
C ALA A 36 -1.34 1.51 -13.50
N ILE A 37 -1.05 0.51 -12.65
CA ILE A 37 0.00 -0.49 -12.91
C ILE A 37 -0.28 -1.25 -14.20
N THR A 38 -1.52 -1.70 -14.40
CA THR A 38 -1.94 -2.40 -15.63
C THR A 38 -1.70 -1.52 -16.86
N ASN A 39 -2.11 -0.25 -16.82
CA ASN A 39 -1.90 0.67 -17.93
C ASN A 39 -0.41 0.89 -18.22
N MET A 40 0.41 1.06 -17.18
CA MET A 40 1.86 1.22 -17.32
C MET A 40 2.57 -0.03 -17.89
N ARG A 41 1.98 -1.21 -17.68
CA ARG A 41 2.50 -2.47 -18.24
C ARG A 41 2.16 -2.66 -19.71
N PHE A 42 0.95 -2.31 -20.12
CA PHE A 42 0.45 -2.60 -21.47
C PHE A 42 0.60 -1.45 -22.47
N TYR A 43 0.86 -0.23 -22.00
CA TYR A 43 0.96 0.96 -22.84
C TYR A 43 2.30 1.68 -22.68
N LEU A 44 2.67 2.45 -23.71
CA LEU A 44 3.88 3.27 -23.67
C LEU A 44 3.77 4.35 -22.58
N PRO A 45 4.87 4.72 -21.90
CA PRO A 45 4.86 5.73 -20.84
C PRO A 45 4.27 7.10 -21.25
N ASN A 46 4.39 7.45 -22.54
CA ASN A 46 3.86 8.71 -23.08
C ASN A 46 2.39 8.62 -23.54
N SER A 47 1.74 7.47 -23.37
CA SER A 47 0.33 7.29 -23.71
C SER A 47 -0.55 8.18 -22.82
N PRO A 48 -1.58 8.86 -23.39
CA PRO A 48 -2.55 9.62 -22.61
C PRO A 48 -3.18 8.80 -21.48
N LEU A 49 -3.39 7.50 -21.70
CA LEU A 49 -3.99 6.59 -20.73
C LEU A 49 -3.11 6.35 -19.48
N VAL A 50 -1.79 6.19 -19.68
CA VAL A 50 -0.84 6.04 -18.57
C VAL A 50 -0.78 7.34 -17.78
N ARG A 51 -0.72 8.49 -18.48
CA ARG A 51 -0.69 9.80 -17.83
C ARG A 51 -1.96 10.06 -17.02
N SER A 52 -3.14 9.82 -17.59
CA SER A 52 -4.41 10.07 -16.90
C SER A 52 -4.56 9.18 -15.68
N SER A 53 -4.25 7.87 -15.80
CA SER A 53 -4.34 6.96 -14.65
C SER A 53 -3.36 7.29 -13.52
N LYS A 54 -2.15 7.78 -13.81
CA LYS A 54 -1.21 8.29 -12.79
C LYS A 54 -1.76 9.53 -12.07
N ILE A 55 -2.34 10.48 -12.83
CA ILE A 55 -2.93 11.71 -12.26
C ILE A 55 -4.16 11.38 -11.42
N GLU A 56 -5.08 10.57 -11.97
CA GLU A 56 -6.30 10.14 -11.28
C GLU A 56 -5.96 9.44 -9.95
N PHE A 57 -5.02 8.49 -9.96
CA PHE A 57 -4.60 7.80 -8.74
C PHE A 57 -4.00 8.77 -7.70
N TYR A 58 -3.16 9.71 -8.14
CA TYR A 58 -2.59 10.72 -7.24
C TYR A 58 -3.67 11.63 -6.63
N GLU A 59 -4.60 12.14 -7.45
CA GLU A 59 -5.69 13.00 -6.98
C GLU A 59 -6.57 12.25 -5.97
N GLU A 60 -7.01 11.04 -6.32
CA GLU A 60 -7.82 10.18 -5.44
C GLU A 60 -7.09 9.91 -4.11
N MET A 61 -5.80 9.59 -4.16
CA MET A 61 -4.99 9.29 -2.97
C MET A 61 -4.85 10.53 -2.08
N THR A 62 -4.53 11.70 -2.66
CA THR A 62 -4.39 12.93 -1.86
C THR A 62 -5.71 13.37 -1.25
N ASP A 63 -6.84 13.17 -1.93
CA ASP A 63 -8.16 13.51 -1.39
C ASP A 63 -8.58 12.56 -0.25
N PHE A 64 -8.21 11.29 -0.33
CA PHE A 64 -8.36 10.36 0.78
C PHE A 64 -7.50 10.78 1.98
N LEU A 65 -6.22 11.09 1.74
CA LEU A 65 -5.28 11.43 2.81
C LEU A 65 -5.63 12.75 3.51
N LYS A 66 -6.19 13.74 2.82
CA LYS A 66 -6.72 14.96 3.45
C LYS A 66 -7.88 14.70 4.41
N ARG A 67 -8.57 13.57 4.26
CA ARG A 67 -9.76 13.24 5.05
C ARG A 67 -9.48 12.28 6.19
N TRP A 68 -8.54 11.35 6.01
CA TRP A 68 -8.24 10.29 6.98
C TRP A 68 -6.77 10.22 7.41
N ASP A 69 -5.96 11.22 7.04
CA ASP A 69 -4.54 11.47 7.34
C ASP A 69 -3.54 10.41 6.83
N LYS A 70 -3.97 9.15 6.76
CA LYS A 70 -3.16 8.03 6.32
C LYS A 70 -3.98 6.91 5.70
N MET A 71 -3.38 6.22 4.75
CA MET A 71 -3.92 4.98 4.19
C MET A 71 -2.92 3.85 4.44
N SER A 72 -3.26 2.93 5.34
CA SER A 72 -2.46 1.74 5.61
C SER A 72 -3.19 0.50 5.15
N PHE A 73 -2.63 -0.22 4.18
CA PHE A 73 -3.11 -1.54 3.78
C PHE A 73 -2.11 -2.63 4.14
N GLU A 74 -2.63 -3.78 4.50
CA GLU A 74 -1.85 -4.98 4.76
C GLU A 74 -1.87 -5.90 3.54
N VAL A 75 -0.79 -6.67 3.39
CA VAL A 75 -0.56 -7.54 2.26
C VAL A 75 -0.58 -8.98 2.75
N THR A 76 -1.51 -9.77 2.22
CA THR A 76 -1.58 -11.23 2.43
C THR A 76 -1.35 -11.96 1.11
N ASP A 77 -1.30 -13.29 1.13
CA ASP A 77 -1.15 -14.11 -0.07
C ASP A 77 -2.43 -14.22 -0.91
N GLU A 78 -3.56 -13.77 -0.35
CA GLU A 78 -4.89 -13.83 -0.95
C GLU A 78 -5.46 -12.45 -1.26
N ALA A 79 -5.10 -11.40 -0.50
CA ALA A 79 -5.71 -10.09 -0.62
C ALA A 79 -4.83 -8.93 -0.13
N LEU A 80 -5.22 -7.71 -0.49
CA LEU A 80 -4.88 -6.52 0.27
C LEU A 80 -6.04 -6.20 1.21
N THR A 81 -5.73 -5.93 2.48
CA THR A 81 -6.74 -5.61 3.49
C THR A 81 -6.56 -4.19 4.02
N TYR A 82 -7.66 -3.54 4.36
CA TYR A 82 -7.70 -2.22 4.95
C TYR A 82 -8.56 -2.28 6.22
N LYS A 83 -7.97 -1.91 7.37
CA LYS A 83 -8.61 -2.07 8.70
C LYS A 83 -9.18 -3.49 8.91
N GLY A 84 -8.46 -4.52 8.45
CA GLY A 84 -8.87 -5.93 8.55
C GLY A 84 -9.90 -6.40 7.52
N ASN A 85 -10.42 -5.52 6.66
CA ASN A 85 -11.37 -5.87 5.62
C ASN A 85 -10.65 -6.07 4.28
N PRO A 86 -10.90 -7.18 3.55
CA PRO A 86 -10.32 -7.36 2.22
C PRO A 86 -10.91 -6.34 1.25
N VAL A 87 -10.04 -5.54 0.65
CA VAL A 87 -10.39 -4.45 -0.28
C VAL A 87 -9.84 -4.68 -1.69
N TYR A 88 -8.98 -5.68 -1.87
CA TYR A 88 -8.51 -6.12 -3.18
C TYR A 88 -8.19 -7.62 -3.13
N GLN A 89 -8.81 -8.42 -3.98
CA GLN A 89 -8.59 -9.87 -4.05
C GLN A 89 -7.54 -10.23 -5.10
N ILE A 90 -6.71 -11.22 -4.80
CA ILE A 90 -5.69 -11.74 -5.72
C ILE A 90 -6.27 -12.95 -6.46
N ASP A 91 -6.93 -12.69 -7.59
CA ASP A 91 -7.53 -13.76 -8.40
C ASP A 91 -6.46 -14.59 -9.14
N GLU A 92 -5.45 -13.92 -9.69
CA GLU A 92 -4.34 -14.54 -10.42
C GLU A 92 -3.00 -14.05 -9.84
N LYS A 93 -2.21 -14.98 -9.28
CA LYS A 93 -0.89 -14.67 -8.70
C LYS A 93 0.13 -14.26 -9.77
N ALA A 94 -0.01 -14.82 -10.98
CA ALA A 94 0.88 -14.50 -12.09
C ALA A 94 0.74 -13.01 -12.47
N ASN A 95 1.78 -12.23 -12.19
CA ASN A 95 1.86 -10.79 -12.44
C ASN A 95 0.95 -9.89 -11.59
N SER A 96 0.41 -10.39 -10.47
CA SER A 96 -0.29 -9.54 -9.51
C SER A 96 0.72 -8.74 -8.69
N PHE A 97 0.56 -7.41 -8.69
CA PHE A 97 1.41 -6.52 -7.88
C PHE A 97 1.27 -6.82 -6.39
N ALA A 98 0.04 -7.15 -5.94
CA ALA A 98 -0.23 -7.51 -4.55
C ALA A 98 0.48 -8.81 -4.16
N PHE A 99 0.55 -9.78 -5.07
CA PHE A 99 1.29 -11.01 -4.83
C PHE A 99 2.80 -10.81 -4.79
N ILE A 100 3.35 -9.89 -5.59
CA ILE A 100 4.78 -9.54 -5.56
C ILE A 100 5.15 -8.94 -4.20
N PHE A 101 4.34 -8.02 -3.67
CA PHE A 101 4.53 -7.52 -2.31
C PHE A 101 4.59 -8.66 -1.29
N TYR A 102 3.64 -9.59 -1.34
CA TYR A 102 3.63 -10.72 -0.40
C TYR A 102 4.87 -11.62 -0.56
N ARG A 103 5.18 -12.01 -1.80
CA ARG A 103 6.29 -12.90 -2.18
C ARG A 103 7.63 -12.34 -1.70
N ASP A 104 7.86 -11.05 -1.93
CA ASP A 104 9.11 -10.36 -1.61
C ASP A 104 9.15 -9.89 -0.15
N GLY A 105 8.12 -10.22 0.64
CA GLY A 105 8.12 -10.03 2.08
C GLY A 105 7.48 -8.74 2.57
N VAL A 106 6.99 -7.86 1.70
CA VAL A 106 6.19 -6.69 2.11
C VAL A 106 4.88 -7.17 2.75
N ARG A 107 4.56 -6.62 3.91
CA ARG A 107 3.37 -6.94 4.72
C ARG A 107 2.45 -5.76 4.94
N ARG A 108 2.99 -4.55 4.90
CA ARG A 108 2.20 -3.33 5.05
C ARG A 108 2.82 -2.21 4.25
N ILE A 109 1.97 -1.38 3.65
CA ILE A 109 2.36 -0.11 3.06
C ILE A 109 1.43 0.96 3.63
N THR A 110 2.02 2.08 4.03
CA THR A 110 1.30 3.20 4.63
C THR A 110 1.63 4.48 3.87
N PHE A 111 0.60 5.16 3.37
CA PHE A 111 0.70 6.48 2.77
C PHE A 111 0.27 7.52 3.80
N HIS A 112 0.95 8.65 3.85
CA HIS A 112 0.68 9.76 4.76
C HIS A 112 0.26 11.02 4.01
N GLU A 113 -0.56 11.85 4.65
CA GLU A 113 -0.84 13.21 4.18
C GLU A 113 0.49 13.94 3.93
N GLY A 114 0.55 14.69 2.82
CA GLY A 114 1.79 15.31 2.33
C GLY A 114 2.39 14.58 1.13
N LEU A 115 1.84 13.41 0.76
CA LEU A 115 2.24 12.63 -0.41
C LEU A 115 2.35 13.49 -1.67
N SER A 116 3.54 13.47 -2.28
CA SER A 116 3.84 14.21 -3.50
C SER A 116 3.57 13.38 -4.76
N SER A 117 3.37 14.05 -5.89
CA SER A 117 3.19 13.38 -7.17
C SER A 117 4.46 12.64 -7.62
N GLU A 118 5.64 13.12 -7.22
CA GLU A 118 6.93 12.46 -7.49
C GLU A 118 7.02 11.13 -6.73
N GLU A 119 6.69 11.10 -5.44
CA GLU A 119 6.64 9.86 -4.65
C GLU A 119 5.67 8.83 -5.24
N VAL A 120 4.47 9.26 -5.63
CA VAL A 120 3.51 8.36 -6.28
C VAL A 120 4.04 7.81 -7.60
N ASN A 121 4.67 8.65 -8.42
CA ASN A 121 5.25 8.20 -9.68
C ASN A 121 6.37 7.18 -9.45
N THR A 122 7.29 7.47 -8.53
CA THR A 122 8.39 6.58 -8.14
C THR A 122 7.87 5.25 -7.60
N PHE A 123 6.86 5.28 -6.74
CA PHE A 123 6.21 4.08 -6.21
C PHE A 123 5.59 3.21 -7.32
N LEU A 124 4.83 3.82 -8.24
CA LEU A 124 4.23 3.12 -9.38
C LEU A 124 5.29 2.52 -10.32
N ASP A 125 6.38 3.26 -10.56
CA ASP A 125 7.47 2.80 -11.41
C ASP A 125 8.22 1.62 -10.77
N ILE A 126 8.47 1.65 -9.45
CA ILE A 126 9.05 0.53 -8.67
C ILE A 126 8.20 -0.73 -8.80
N ILE A 127 6.88 -0.62 -8.64
CA ILE A 127 5.99 -1.78 -8.79
C ILE A 127 6.05 -2.32 -10.21
N CYS A 128 6.02 -1.44 -11.21
CA CYS A 128 6.07 -1.88 -12.60
C CYS A 128 7.40 -2.53 -12.98
N GLU A 129 8.50 -2.10 -12.37
CA GLU A 129 9.81 -2.75 -12.52
C GLU A 129 9.80 -4.13 -11.86
N ALA A 130 9.36 -4.23 -10.59
CA ALA A 130 9.29 -5.49 -9.86
C ALA A 130 8.38 -6.55 -10.53
N VAL A 131 7.32 -6.11 -11.22
CA VAL A 131 6.44 -7.00 -12.01
C VAL A 131 7.13 -7.51 -13.29
N LYS A 132 8.08 -6.75 -13.86
CA LYS A 132 8.81 -7.13 -15.07
C LYS A 132 10.07 -7.94 -14.78
N SER A 133 10.74 -7.65 -13.68
CA SER A 133 11.96 -8.31 -13.25
C SER A 133 11.69 -9.77 -12.88
N SER A 134 12.66 -10.62 -13.15
CA SER A 134 12.65 -12.00 -12.65
C SER A 134 12.88 -12.01 -11.14
N GLU A 135 12.46 -13.09 -10.46
CA GLU A 135 12.62 -13.27 -9.02
C GLU A 135 14.08 -13.15 -8.53
N GLU A 136 15.05 -13.35 -9.41
CA GLU A 136 16.48 -13.29 -9.10
C GLU A 136 17.10 -11.89 -9.31
N GLU A 137 16.40 -10.99 -10.02
CA GLU A 137 16.97 -9.73 -10.50
C GLU A 137 16.64 -8.51 -9.64
N ALA A 138 15.42 -8.44 -9.10
CA ALA A 138 15.01 -7.29 -8.30
C ALA A 138 13.99 -7.68 -7.22
N ASP A 139 14.42 -7.55 -5.97
CA ASP A 139 13.56 -7.60 -4.79
C ASP A 139 12.86 -6.25 -4.60
N ILE A 140 11.52 -6.24 -4.53
CA ILE A 140 10.75 -5.01 -4.37
C ILE A 140 11.08 -4.27 -3.07
N VAL A 141 11.49 -4.97 -2.00
CA VAL A 141 11.89 -4.34 -0.74
C VAL A 141 13.13 -3.47 -0.97
N SER A 142 14.10 -3.98 -1.71
CA SER A 142 15.30 -3.24 -2.11
C SER A 142 15.00 -2.03 -3.00
N LEU A 143 14.01 -2.15 -3.90
CA LEU A 143 13.55 -1.04 -4.72
C LEU A 143 12.81 0.03 -3.89
N LEU A 144 11.92 -0.38 -2.98
CA LEU A 144 11.20 0.52 -2.08
C LEU A 144 12.17 1.28 -1.16
N TRP A 145 13.21 0.59 -0.65
CA TRP A 145 14.31 1.23 0.08
C TRP A 145 15.00 2.32 -0.74
N SER A 146 15.31 2.02 -2.01
CA SER A 146 15.99 2.96 -2.90
C SER A 146 15.10 4.14 -3.32
N GLY A 147 13.78 4.01 -3.17
CA GLY A 147 12.80 5.05 -3.47
C GLY A 147 12.87 6.28 -2.54
N ASN A 148 13.47 6.13 -1.35
CA ASN A 148 13.69 7.21 -0.37
C ASN A 148 12.47 8.14 -0.16
N PHE A 149 11.33 7.52 0.16
CA PHE A 149 10.06 8.22 0.35
C PHE A 149 10.03 8.99 1.68
N ILE A 150 9.29 10.09 1.70
CA ILE A 150 9.04 10.91 2.89
C ILE A 150 7.68 10.56 3.49
N ASN A 151 6.68 10.28 2.64
CA ASN A 151 5.29 10.07 3.01
C ASN A 151 4.78 8.65 2.70
N ILE A 152 5.69 7.71 2.43
CA ILE A 152 5.38 6.30 2.20
C ILE A 152 6.25 5.44 3.11
N ASP A 153 5.61 4.80 4.08
CA ASP A 153 6.22 3.80 4.94
C ASP A 153 5.85 2.39 4.46
N TYR A 154 6.69 1.42 4.76
CA TYR A 154 6.38 0.01 4.54
C TYR A 154 6.97 -0.88 5.63
N VAL A 155 6.36 -2.03 5.84
CA VAL A 155 6.88 -3.10 6.68
C VAL A 155 7.10 -4.32 5.81
N ALA A 156 8.30 -4.90 5.91
CA ALA A 156 8.64 -6.15 5.26
C ALA A 156 9.20 -7.14 6.28
N ILE A 157 8.95 -8.44 6.06
CA ILE A 157 9.67 -9.48 6.78
C ILE A 157 11.11 -9.49 6.28
N GLN A 158 12.06 -9.29 7.19
CA GLN A 158 13.46 -9.44 6.83
C GLN A 158 13.69 -10.92 6.54
N ALA A 159 13.89 -11.27 5.27
CA ALA A 159 14.49 -12.55 4.95
C ALA A 159 15.89 -12.51 5.56
N PHE A 160 16.10 -13.25 6.66
CA PHE A 160 17.44 -13.47 7.17
C PHE A 160 18.26 -14.06 6.02
N ILE A 161 19.16 -13.26 5.46
CA ILE A 161 20.24 -13.80 4.64
C ILE A 161 21.07 -14.61 5.64
N GLU A 162 20.93 -15.94 5.61
CA GLU A 162 21.90 -16.83 6.22
C GLU A 162 23.24 -16.56 5.54
N SER A 163 24.01 -15.63 6.11
CA SER A 163 25.46 -15.68 6.01
C SER A 163 25.86 -17.04 6.57
N GLU A 164 26.39 -17.94 5.73
CA GLU A 164 27.03 -19.16 6.20
C GLU A 164 28.07 -18.81 7.28
N GLY A 165 27.71 -19.05 8.54
CA GLY A 165 28.48 -18.62 9.70
C GLY A 165 27.61 -18.57 10.95
N GLY A 166 27.07 -19.73 11.33
CA GLY A 166 25.93 -19.84 12.23
C GLY A 166 26.13 -19.38 13.67
N VAL A 167 25.00 -19.11 14.33
CA VAL A 167 24.69 -19.61 15.67
C VAL A 167 23.18 -19.62 15.87
N GLN A 168 22.76 -20.61 16.65
CA GLN A 168 21.42 -21.01 17.04
C GLN A 168 20.75 -19.96 17.94
N GLY A 169 19.46 -19.66 17.71
CA GLY A 169 18.65 -18.88 18.64
C GLY A 169 17.22 -18.72 18.14
N LEU A 170 16.28 -19.43 18.78
CA LEU A 170 14.86 -19.11 18.73
C LEU A 170 14.67 -17.80 19.50
N GLU A 171 14.43 -16.69 18.82
CA GLU A 171 14.01 -15.44 19.44
C GLU A 171 12.93 -14.77 18.58
N GLU A 172 12.05 -14.07 19.27
CA GLU A 172 10.78 -13.49 18.82
C GLU A 172 10.85 -12.84 17.43
N VAL A 173 9.79 -13.03 16.63
CA VAL A 173 9.51 -12.18 15.47
C VAL A 173 9.26 -10.76 15.97
N GLU A 174 10.33 -9.98 16.17
CA GLU A 174 10.22 -8.54 16.29
C GLU A 174 9.68 -8.02 14.96
N GLU A 175 8.43 -7.56 14.97
CA GLU A 175 7.89 -6.69 13.93
C GLU A 175 8.81 -5.47 13.85
N THR A 176 9.79 -5.53 12.96
CA THR A 176 10.70 -4.41 12.75
C THR A 176 9.91 -3.36 11.98
N LEU A 177 9.34 -2.41 12.71
CA LEU A 177 8.89 -1.12 12.18
C LEU A 177 10.13 -0.44 11.60
N VAL A 178 10.35 -0.60 10.30
CA VAL A 178 11.34 0.20 9.57
C VAL A 178 10.74 1.59 9.44
N HIS A 179 10.91 2.40 10.49
CA HIS A 179 10.56 3.82 10.44
C HIS A 179 11.72 4.54 9.74
N VAL A 180 11.57 4.84 8.46
CA VAL A 180 12.48 5.76 7.75
C VAL A 180 11.79 7.11 7.60
N GLY A 181 11.27 7.63 8.71
CA GLY A 181 10.94 9.04 8.85
C GLY A 181 12.19 9.78 9.29
N ASN A 182 12.73 10.61 8.40
CA ASN A 182 13.83 11.54 8.65
C ASN A 182 13.65 12.22 10.03
N GLU A 183 14.51 11.91 11.01
CA GLU A 183 14.62 12.74 12.22
C GLU A 183 15.19 14.12 11.84
N PRO A 184 14.76 15.20 12.52
CA PRO A 184 14.82 16.59 12.04
C PRO A 184 16.22 17.16 11.80
#